data_AF-A0A436BY84-F1
#
_entry.id   AF-A0A436BY84-F1
#
_cell.length_a   1.000
_cell.length_b   1.000
_cell.length_c   1.000
_cell.angle_alpha   90.00
_cell.angle_beta   90.00
_cell.angle_gamma   90.00
#
_symmetry.space_group_name_H-M   'P 1'
#
loop_
_entity.id
_entity.type
_entity.pdbx_description
1 polymer ?
#
loop_
_entity_poly.entity_id
_entity_poly.type
_entity_poly.pdbx_seq_one_letter_code
_entity_poly.pdbx_strand_id
1 'polypeptide(L)' 'PELVSYQGLGWVSEPINGHDFVGHSGSDVGASNMVVLTRDQTHAVAVLMNIEGTKKTGDFRASVIEDLVGAKLARW' A
#
# COMPACT_ATOMS: atom_id res chain seq x y z
N PRO A 1 -12.90 15.72 -18.51
CA PRO A 1 -12.66 14.68 -17.48
C PRO A 1 -12.09 15.34 -16.22
N GLU A 2 -12.85 15.36 -15.12
CA GLU A 2 -12.35 15.82 -13.83
C GLU A 2 -11.29 14.84 -13.32
N LEU A 3 -10.12 15.38 -12.94
CA LEU A 3 -9.08 14.62 -12.24
C LEU A 3 -9.63 14.30 -10.85
N VAL A 4 -10.07 13.05 -10.66
CA VAL A 4 -10.56 12.59 -9.35
C VAL A 4 -9.37 12.58 -8.39
N SER A 5 -9.50 13.27 -7.27
CA SER A 5 -8.40 13.57 -6.32
C SER A 5 -7.68 12.36 -5.71
N TYR A 6 -8.15 11.13 -5.97
CA TYR A 6 -7.55 9.90 -5.46
C TYR A 6 -6.52 9.27 -6.42
N GLN A 7 -6.35 9.79 -7.64
CA GLN A 7 -5.39 9.29 -8.64
C GLN A 7 -4.56 10.45 -9.21
N GLY A 8 -3.27 10.48 -8.89
CA GLY A 8 -2.28 11.32 -9.57
C GLY A 8 -1.87 10.71 -10.91
N LEU A 9 -0.58 10.72 -11.24
CA LEU A 9 -0.02 10.04 -12.42
C LEU A 9 0.37 8.60 -12.08
N GLY A 10 -0.61 7.72 -11.84
CA GLY A 10 -0.36 6.31 -11.51
C GLY A 10 0.02 6.04 -10.04
N TRP A 11 -0.23 7.01 -9.15
CA TRP A 11 -0.21 6.84 -7.70
C TRP A 11 -1.59 7.19 -7.14
N VAL A 12 -1.99 6.48 -6.10
CA VAL A 12 -3.31 6.63 -5.47
C VAL A 12 -3.20 6.82 -3.96
N SER A 13 -4.27 7.36 -3.37
CA SER A 13 -4.45 7.29 -1.92
C SER A 13 -4.95 5.89 -1.56
N GLU A 14 -4.11 5.09 -0.92
CA GLU A 14 -4.40 3.74 -0.45
C GLU A 14 -4.82 3.78 1.03
N PRO A 15 -6.08 3.41 1.36
CA PRO A 15 -6.49 3.26 2.74
C PRO A 15 -5.94 1.95 3.32
N ILE A 16 -5.04 2.04 4.28
CA ILE A 16 -4.45 0.90 4.99
C ILE A 16 -4.81 1.03 6.46
N ASN A 17 -5.63 0.10 6.96
CA ASN A 17 -6.08 0.04 8.36
C ASN A 17 -6.59 1.38 8.93
N GLY A 18 -7.35 2.12 8.12
CA GLY A 18 -7.94 3.41 8.52
C GLY A 18 -6.99 4.61 8.39
N HIS A 19 -5.85 4.43 7.74
CA HIS A 19 -4.88 5.48 7.46
C HIS A 19 -4.62 5.58 5.97
N ASP A 20 -4.65 6.81 5.44
CA ASP A 20 -4.36 7.06 4.03
C ASP A 20 -2.86 7.17 3.80
N PHE A 21 -2.36 6.44 2.80
CA PHE A 21 -0.99 6.50 2.32
C PHE A 21 -0.96 6.75 0.82
N VAL A 22 0.10 7.41 0.34
CA VAL A 22 0.34 7.53 -1.11
C VAL A 22 0.99 6.23 -1.59
N GLY A 23 0.35 5.53 -2.52
CA GLY A 23 0.77 4.21 -2.93
C GLY A 23 0.15 3.73 -4.23
N HIS A 24 0.31 2.44 -4.48
CA HIS A 24 -0.44 1.71 -5.49
C HIS A 24 -0.43 0.23 -5.14
N SER A 25 -1.60 -0.38 -5.17
CA SER A 25 -1.76 -1.82 -5.04
C SER A 25 -2.09 -2.46 -6.38
N GLY A 26 -1.69 -3.72 -6.54
CA GLY A 26 -1.99 -4.51 -7.71
C GLY A 26 -2.27 -5.95 -7.34
N SER A 27 -2.89 -6.65 -8.27
CA SER A 27 -3.02 -8.09 -8.18
C SER A 27 -3.14 -8.69 -9.57
N ASP A 28 -2.54 -9.86 -9.73
CA ASP A 28 -2.66 -10.73 -10.89
C ASP A 28 -2.74 -12.18 -10.39
N VAL A 29 -2.97 -13.15 -11.28
CA VAL A 29 -3.06 -14.57 -10.93
C VAL A 29 -1.77 -15.01 -10.22
N GLY A 30 -1.93 -15.50 -8.98
CA GLY A 30 -0.81 -15.89 -8.12
C GLY A 30 0.06 -14.75 -7.59
N ALA A 31 -0.28 -13.48 -7.85
CA ALA A 31 0.52 -12.35 -7.39
C ALA A 31 -0.34 -11.25 -6.74
N SER A 32 0.12 -10.76 -5.60
CA SER A 32 -0.47 -9.60 -4.93
C SER A 32 0.63 -8.66 -4.46
N ASN A 33 0.56 -7.40 -4.88
CA ASN A 33 1.61 -6.41 -4.61
C ASN A 33 1.04 -5.09 -4.12
N MET A 34 1.85 -4.36 -3.36
CA MET A 34 1.56 -3.00 -2.93
C MET A 34 2.86 -2.24 -2.71
N VAL A 35 2.91 -1.00 -3.18
CA VAL A 35 3.96 -0.03 -2.87
C VAL A 35 3.32 1.17 -2.17
N VAL A 36 3.94 1.63 -1.09
CA VAL A 36 3.49 2.83 -0.38
C VAL A 36 4.66 3.67 0.09
N LEU A 37 4.45 4.99 0.14
CA LEU A 37 5.33 5.93 0.80
C LEU A 37 5.00 5.99 2.30
N THR A 38 6.00 6.22 3.13
CA THR A 38 5.80 6.57 4.53
C THR A 38 5.12 7.94 4.63
N ARG A 39 4.48 8.27 5.76
CA ARG A 39 3.70 9.53 5.89
C ARG A 39 4.51 10.79 5.61
N ASP A 40 5.77 10.79 6.03
CA ASP A 40 6.75 11.85 5.77
C ASP A 40 7.34 11.80 4.34
N GLN A 41 6.94 10.81 3.54
CA GLN A 41 7.36 10.54 2.16
C GLN A 41 8.87 10.38 1.98
N THR A 42 9.63 10.18 3.05
CA THR A 42 11.09 10.03 2.96
C THR A 42 11.52 8.61 2.63
N HIS A 43 10.63 7.62 2.79
CA HIS A 43 10.91 6.21 2.52
C HIS A 43 9.72 5.57 1.81
N ALA A 44 9.97 4.43 1.16
CA ALA A 44 8.96 3.60 0.54
C ALA A 44 9.05 2.16 1.06
N VAL A 45 7.90 1.50 1.15
CA VAL A 45 7.77 0.07 1.43
C VAL A 45 7.12 -0.57 0.21
N ALA A 46 7.72 -1.63 -0.30
CA ALA A 46 7.16 -2.45 -1.36
C ALA A 46 7.02 -3.89 -0.88
N VAL A 47 5.82 -4.44 -1.02
CA VAL A 47 5.50 -5.82 -0.66
C VAL A 47 5.00 -6.54 -1.90
N LEU A 48 5.65 -7.65 -2.24
CA LEU A 48 5.26 -8.54 -3.32
C LEU A 48 5.06 -9.93 -2.75
N MET A 49 3.88 -10.49 -2.96
CA MET A 49 3.51 -11.80 -2.43
C MET A 49 3.10 -12.72 -3.58
N ASN A 50 3.63 -13.95 -3.56
CA ASN A 50 3.22 -15.04 -4.45
C ASN A 50 1.94 -15.70 -3.91
N ILE A 51 0.87 -14.92 -3.83
CA ILE A 51 -0.45 -15.34 -3.35
C ILE A 51 -1.54 -14.73 -4.25
N GLU A 52 -2.65 -15.44 -4.36
CA GLU A 52 -3.80 -15.01 -5.17
C GLU A 52 -4.42 -13.70 -4.65
N GLY A 53 -4.96 -12.88 -5.57
CA GLY A 53 -5.62 -11.61 -5.28
C GLY A 53 -7.04 -11.75 -4.74
N THR A 54 -7.19 -12.05 -3.45
CA THR A 54 -8.47 -12.15 -2.76
C THR A 54 -8.63 -11.04 -1.73
N LYS A 55 -9.85 -10.82 -1.22
CA LYS A 55 -10.05 -9.87 -0.10
C LYS A 55 -9.18 -10.24 1.10
N LYS A 56 -9.15 -11.52 1.48
CA LYS A 56 -8.38 -12.01 2.65
C LYS A 56 -6.87 -11.76 2.50
N THR A 57 -6.33 -12.00 1.31
CA THR A 57 -4.91 -11.76 1.03
C THR A 57 -4.60 -10.28 0.88
N GLY A 58 -5.54 -9.47 0.40
CA GLY A 58 -5.48 -8.01 0.43
C GLY A 58 -5.40 -7.45 1.85
N ASP A 59 -6.26 -7.93 2.76
CA ASP A 59 -6.26 -7.55 4.17
C ASP A 59 -4.91 -7.95 4.84
N PHE A 60 -4.38 -9.14 4.56
CA PHE A 60 -3.07 -9.60 5.05
C PHE A 60 -1.90 -8.79 4.49
N ARG A 61 -1.92 -8.46 3.19
CA ARG A 61 -0.91 -7.61 2.56
C ARG A 61 -0.90 -6.21 3.20
N ALA A 62 -2.08 -5.65 3.45
CA ALA A 62 -2.22 -4.35 4.10
C ALA A 62 -1.65 -4.36 5.54
N SER A 63 -1.88 -5.42 6.32
CA SER A 63 -1.29 -5.52 7.67
C SER A 63 0.24 -5.59 7.64
N VAL A 64 0.83 -6.35 6.70
CA VAL A 64 2.28 -6.40 6.54
C VAL A 64 2.86 -5.04 6.17
N ILE A 65 2.19 -4.30 5.28
CA ILE A 65 2.60 -2.94 4.92
C ILE A 65 2.54 -2.01 6.14
N GLU A 66 1.46 -2.06 6.91
CA GLU A 66 1.30 -1.25 8.13
C GLU A 66 2.43 -1.53 9.13
N ASP A 67 2.74 -2.80 9.38
CA ASP A 67 3.83 -3.19 10.27
C ASP A 67 5.18 -2.62 9.79
N LEU A 68 5.45 -2.66 8.49
CA LEU A 68 6.71 -2.17 7.92
C LEU A 68 6.81 -0.65 7.91
N VAL A 69 5.72 0.05 7.61
CA VAL A 69 5.66 1.52 7.66
C VAL A 69 5.67 2.01 9.12
N GLY A 70 5.00 1.28 10.02
CA GLY A 70 4.93 1.54 11.46
C GLY A 70 6.22 1.22 12.21
N ALA A 71 6.96 0.19 11.82
CA ALA A 71 8.28 -0.13 12.38
C ALA A 71 9.29 1.02 12.17
N LYS A 72 9.12 1.81 11.11
CA LYS A 72 9.89 3.05 10.92
C LYS A 72 9.46 4.16 11.89
N LEU A 73 8.19 4.24 12.26
CA LEU A 73 7.67 5.20 13.25
C LEU A 73 8.10 4.87 14.69
N ALA A 74 8.39 3.61 15.00
CA ALA A 74 8.84 3.18 16.34
C ALA A 74 10.31 3.53 16.67
N ARG A 75 11.05 4.19 15.76
CA ARG A 75 12.49 4.44 15.89
C ARG A 75 12.90 5.92 15.89
N TRP A 76 12.00 6.84 16.22
CA TRP A 76 12.30 8.26 16.40
C TRP A 76 11.60 8.83 17.63
#